data_AF-A0A497AGM4-F1
#
_entry.id   AF-A0A497AGM4-F1
#
_cell.length_a   1.000
_cell.length_b   1.000
_cell.length_c   1.000
_cell.angle_alpha   90.00
_cell.angle_beta   90.00
_cell.angle_gamma   90.00
#
_symmetry.space_group_name_H-M   'P 1'
#
loop_
_entity.id
_entity.type
_entity.pdbx_description
1 polymer ?
#
loop_
_entity_poly.entity_id
_entity_poly.type
_entity_poly.pdbx_seq_one_letter_code
_entity_poly.pdbx_strand_id
1 'polypeptide(L)' 'MSVQVISIAHRKGGVGKTTTTIHLATGLADLGVPTIAIDLDPQGNLGQFLGLGAAPDVYDLLMSRHPGRILSQTLARV' A
#
# COMPACT_ATOMS: atom_id res chain seq x y z
N MET A 1 3.87 21.25 2.95
CA MET A 1 3.97 19.98 3.71
C MET A 1 4.86 19.03 2.93
N SER A 2 5.83 18.39 3.59
CA SER A 2 6.66 17.33 2.99
C SER A 2 6.12 15.96 3.41
N VAL A 3 6.04 15.02 2.49
CA VAL A 3 5.67 13.62 2.74
C VAL A 3 6.93 12.79 2.79
N GLN A 4 7.09 11.95 3.82
CA GLN A 4 8.19 10.99 3.89
C GLN A 4 7.81 9.74 3.09
N VAL A 5 8.69 9.31 2.18
CA VAL A 5 8.49 8.12 1.36
C VAL A 5 9.53 7.06 1.75
N ILE A 6 9.05 5.87 2.15
CA ILE A 6 9.88 4.73 2.51
C ILE A 6 9.59 3.61 1.50
N SER A 7 10.62 3.06 0.86
CA SER A 7 10.50 1.93 -0.06
C SER A 7 11.12 0.68 0.56
N ILE A 8 10.35 -0.41 0.61
CA ILE A 8 10.81 -1.72 1.06
C ILE A 8 10.90 -2.63 -0.16
N ALA A 9 12.11 -2.81 -0.68
CA ALA A 9 12.37 -3.54 -1.91
C ALA A 9 13.50 -4.56 -1.74
N HIS A 10 13.33 -5.73 -2.35
CA HIS A 10 14.32 -6.79 -2.39
C HIS A 10 13.99 -7.82 -3.48
N ARG A 11 15.01 -8.28 -4.21
CA ARG A 11 14.83 -9.15 -5.39
C ARG A 11 14.45 -10.59 -5.05
N LYS A 12 14.79 -11.08 -3.86
CA LYS A 12 14.39 -12.41 -3.36
C LYS A 12 12.97 -12.38 -2.80
N GLY A 13 12.16 -13.38 -3.17
CA GLY A 13 10.84 -13.65 -2.56
C GLY A 13 10.96 -14.20 -1.13
N GLY A 14 9.91 -14.03 -0.31
CA GLY A 14 9.86 -14.63 1.03
C GLY A 14 10.84 -14.05 2.07
N VAL A 15 11.41 -12.87 1.83
CA VAL A 15 12.34 -12.21 2.79
C VAL A 15 11.64 -11.25 3.76
N GLY A 16 10.31 -11.26 3.80
CA GLY A 16 9.53 -10.42 4.71
C GLY A 16 9.21 -9.00 4.23
N LYS A 17 9.40 -8.64 2.95
CA LYS A 17 9.10 -7.28 2.44
C LYS A 17 7.70 -6.79 2.81
N THR A 18 6.67 -7.53 2.38
CA THR A 18 5.27 -7.18 2.62
C THR A 18 4.96 -7.17 4.11
N THR A 19 5.47 -8.15 4.86
CA THR A 19 5.32 -8.23 6.32
C THR A 19 5.90 -7.01 7.02
N THR A 20 7.09 -6.55 6.62
CA THR A 20 7.70 -5.34 7.16
C THR A 20 6.91 -4.10 6.77
N THR A 21 6.45 -4.00 5.51
CA THR A 21 5.61 -2.88 5.06
C THR A 21 4.34 -2.75 5.87
N ILE A 22 3.64 -3.88 6.10
CA ILE A 22 2.42 -3.94 6.91
C ILE A 22 2.69 -3.43 8.32
N HIS A 23 3.63 -4.05 9.04
CA HIS A 23 3.85 -3.71 10.45
C HIS A 23 4.43 -2.30 10.65
N LEU A 24 5.25 -1.83 9.72
CA LEU A 24 5.74 -0.45 9.75
C LEU A 24 4.58 0.52 9.55
N ALA A 25 3.71 0.26 8.57
CA ALA A 25 2.58 1.14 8.29
C ALA A 25 1.56 1.15 9.43
N THR A 26 1.20 -0.01 9.99
CA THR A 26 0.29 -0.11 11.14
C THR A 26 0.90 0.58 12.36
N GLY A 27 2.18 0.33 12.66
CA GLY A 27 2.85 0.96 13.80
C GLY A 27 2.93 2.49 13.70
N LEU A 28 3.14 3.04 12.50
CA LEU A 28 3.10 4.48 12.27
C LEU A 28 1.67 5.04 12.43
N ALA A 29 0.67 4.35 11.90
CA ALA A 29 -0.73 4.73 12.06
C ALA A 29 -1.18 4.71 13.53
N ASP A 30 -0.80 3.68 14.29
CA ASP A 30 -1.07 3.54 15.73
C ASP A 30 -0.46 4.70 16.55
N LEU A 31 0.66 5.26 16.08
CA LEU A 31 1.29 6.45 16.66
C LEU A 31 0.64 7.77 16.21
N GLY A 32 -0.46 7.72 15.46
CA GLY A 32 -1.17 8.88 14.95
C GLY A 32 -0.50 9.55 13.74
N VAL A 33 0.48 8.90 13.12
CA VAL A 33 1.14 9.42 11.91
C VAL A 33 0.26 9.11 10.70
N PRO A 34 -0.18 10.11 9.92
CA PRO A 34 -0.93 9.88 8.69
C PRO A 34 -0.11 9.01 7.73
N THR A 35 -0.56 7.77 7.53
CA THR A 35 0.20 6.73 6.83
C THR A 35 -0.63 6.13 5.70
N ILE A 36 0.02 5.91 4.56
CA ILE A 36 -0.55 5.20 3.41
C ILE A 36 0.43 4.09 3.05
N ALA A 37 -0.09 2.87 2.89
CA ALA A 37 0.68 1.75 2.36
C ALA A 37 0.32 1.52 0.88
N ILE A 38 1.34 1.29 0.04
CA ILE A 38 1.18 1.07 -1.40
C ILE A 38 1.80 -0.28 -1.75
N ASP A 39 1.05 -1.14 -2.43
CA ASP A 39 1.56 -2.40 -2.98
C ASP A 39 1.92 -2.23 -4.45
N LEU A 40 3.16 -2.57 -4.83
CA LEU A 40 3.62 -2.58 -6.21
C LEU A 40 3.98 -4.00 -6.67
N ASP A 41 3.75 -5.01 -5.83
CA ASP A 41 3.94 -6.41 -6.18
C ASP A 41 2.65 -6.93 -6.84
N PRO A 42 2.70 -7.45 -8.08
CA PRO A 42 1.53 -8.03 -8.75
C PRO A 42 0.84 -9.15 -7.97
N GLN A 43 1.48 -9.72 -6.94
CA GLN A 43 0.83 -10.70 -6.06
C GLN A 43 -0.23 -10.09 -5.13
N GLY A 44 -0.20 -8.77 -4.88
CA GLY A 44 -1.23 -8.09 -4.09
C GLY A 44 -1.34 -8.52 -2.62
N ASN A 45 -0.25 -9.06 -2.05
CA ASN A 45 -0.24 -9.63 -0.70
C ASN A 45 -0.59 -8.61 0.39
N LEU A 46 -0.29 -7.32 0.19
CA LEU A 46 -0.66 -6.27 1.14
C LEU A 46 -2.18 -6.13 1.23
N GLY A 47 -2.85 -6.03 0.08
CA GLY A 47 -4.30 -5.86 0.02
C GLY A 47 -5.05 -7.07 0.57
N GLN A 48 -4.54 -8.29 0.32
CA GLN A 48 -5.10 -9.50 0.93
C GLN A 48 -4.99 -9.49 2.45
N PHE A 49 -3.84 -9.10 3.00
CA PHE A 49 -3.64 -9.01 4.45
C PHE A 49 -4.60 -7.99 5.09
N LEU A 50 -4.82 -6.87 4.43
CA LEU A 50 -5.74 -5.81 4.88
C LEU A 50 -7.22 -6.10 4.59
N GLY A 51 -7.55 -7.25 3.97
CA GLY A 51 -8.92 -7.63 3.67
C GLY A 51 -9.59 -6.77 2.58
N LEU A 52 -8.81 -6.17 1.67
CA LEU A 52 -9.31 -5.21 0.67
C LEU A 52 -10.03 -5.84 -0.53
N GLY A 53 -10.12 -7.17 -0.60
CA GLY A 53 -10.88 -7.88 -1.63
C GLY A 53 -10.49 -7.48 -3.06
N ALA A 54 -11.48 -7.36 -3.95
CA ALA A 54 -11.31 -6.94 -5.35
C ALA A 54 -11.39 -5.41 -5.52
N ALA A 55 -10.83 -4.65 -4.57
CA ALA A 55 -10.72 -3.20 -4.71
C ALA A 55 -9.82 -2.82 -5.90
N PRO A 56 -10.04 -1.66 -6.54
CA PRO A 56 -9.13 -1.16 -7.57
C PRO A 56 -7.71 -1.07 -7.01
N ASP A 57 -6.71 -1.50 -7.78
CA ASP A 57 -5.33 -1.58 -7.32
C ASP A 57 -4.45 -0.45 -7.91
N VAL A 58 -3.14 -0.55 -7.72
CA VAL A 58 -2.20 0.44 -8.28
C VAL A 58 -2.16 0.38 -9.80
N TYR A 59 -2.38 -0.78 -10.42
CA TYR A 59 -2.46 -0.87 -11.87
C TYR A 59 -3.67 -0.08 -12.39
N ASP A 60 -4.84 -0.26 -11.77
CA ASP A 60 -6.04 0.52 -12.13
C ASP A 60 -5.80 2.02 -11.98
N LEU A 61 -5.15 2.44 -10.88
CA LEU A 61 -4.78 3.83 -10.64
C LEU A 61 -3.91 4.40 -11.76
N LEU A 62 -2.88 3.65 -12.17
CA LEU A 62 -1.91 4.09 -13.19
C LEU A 62 -2.52 4.10 -14.59
N MET A 63 -3.48 3.22 -14.88
CA MET A 63 -4.13 3.12 -16.20
C MET A 63 -5.36 4.01 -16.33
N SER A 64 -5.87 4.56 -15.23
CA SER A 64 -7.10 5.35 -15.23
C SER A 64 -6.93 6.73 -15.88
N ARG A 65 -7.93 7.14 -16.67
CA ARG A 65 -8.06 8.52 -17.15
C ARG A 65 -8.52 9.49 -16.06
N HIS A 66 -8.98 8.98 -14.92
CA HIS A 66 -9.47 9.74 -13.77
C HIS A 66 -8.90 9.19 -12.44
N PRO A 67 -7.57 9.29 -12.23
CA PRO A 67 -6.88 8.64 -11.12
C PRO A 67 -7.35 9.12 -9.73
N GLY A 68 -7.78 10.38 -9.62
CA GLY A 68 -8.30 10.92 -8.36
C GLY A 68 -9.53 10.17 -7.80
N ARG A 69 -10.35 9.56 -8.68
CA ARG A 69 -11.52 8.78 -8.28
C ARG A 69 -11.13 7.40 -7.75
N ILE A 70 -10.06 6.83 -8.29
CA ILE A 70 -9.52 5.53 -7.84
C ILE A 70 -8.78 5.69 -6.52
N LEU A 71 -8.01 6.78 -6.34
CA LEU A 71 -7.36 7.10 -5.06
C LEU A 71 -8.35 7.10 -3.88
N SER A 72 -9.56 7.66 -4.05
CA SER A 72 -10.58 7.60 -2.99
C SER A 72 -11.11 6.21 -2.65
N GLN A 73 -10.85 5.21 -3.50
CA GLN A 73 -11.34 3.83 -3.38
C GLN A 73 -10.23 2.82 -3.02
N THR A 74 -8.98 3.08 -3.43
CA THR A 74 -7.81 2.21 -3.25
C THR A 74 -7.02 2.51 -1.97
N LEU A 75 -7.19 3.68 -1.37
CA LEU A 75 -6.45 4.06 -0.17
C LEU A 75 -6.91 3.24 1.05
N ALA A 76 -6.18 2.18 1.35
CA ALA A 76 -6.17 1.62 2.68
C ALA A 76 -5.43 2.58 3.60
N ARG A 77 -6.20 3.36 4.36
CA ARG A 77 -5.69 3.94 5.60
C ARG A 77 -5.44 2.76 6.52
N VAL A 78 -4.17 2.58 6.85
CA VAL A 78 -3.73 1.62 7.86
C VAL A 78 -4.03 2.21 9.23
#